data_AF-A0A2V2ZL99-F1
#
_entry.id   AF-A0A2V2ZL99-F1
#
_cell.length_a   1.000
_cell.length_b   1.000
_cell.length_c   1.000
_cell.angle_alpha   90.00
_cell.angle_beta   90.00
_cell.angle_gamma   90.00
#
_symmetry.space_group_name_H-M   'P 1'
#
loop_
_entity.id
_entity.type
_entity.pdbx_description
1 polymer ?
#
loop_
_entity_poly.entity_id
_entity_poly.type
_entity_poly.pdbx_seq_one_letter_code
_entity_poly.pdbx_strand_id
1 'polypeptide(L)' 'MKLTINDVIPEYGLEDWEVVEGSSAAMTAALKKAYDKEEPIIVTGWSPHWKFASFDLKYLEDPKGIYGGAEDVNTVVR' A
#
# COMPACT_ATOMS: atom_id res chain seq x y z
N MET A 1 5.59 1.62 -5.68
CA MET A 1 6.41 2.28 -4.64
C MET A 1 6.92 3.64 -5.06
N LYS A 2 7.37 3.85 -6.31
CA LYS A 2 7.79 5.19 -6.79
C LYS A 2 6.74 6.29 -6.61
N LEU A 3 5.47 6.01 -6.94
CA LEU A 3 4.34 6.94 -6.72
C LEU A 3 4.23 7.35 -5.24
N THR A 4 4.30 6.37 -4.33
CA THR A 4 4.19 6.64 -2.89
C THR A 4 5.32 7.53 -2.39
N ILE A 5 6.56 7.25 -2.81
CA ILE A 5 7.75 7.98 -2.35
C ILE A 5 7.78 9.40 -2.93
N ASN A 6 7.51 9.54 -4.23
CA ASN A 6 7.73 10.80 -4.93
C ASN A 6 6.55 11.75 -4.88
N ASP A 7 5.32 11.22 -4.79
CA ASP A 7 4.11 12.02 -4.93
C ASP A 7 3.31 12.00 -3.62
N VAL A 8 3.04 10.83 -3.04
CA VAL A 8 2.16 10.72 -1.86
C VAL A 8 2.80 11.30 -0.60
N ILE A 9 4.07 10.97 -0.32
CA ILE A 9 4.75 11.47 0.89
C ILE A 9 4.83 13.01 0.91
N PRO A 10 5.30 13.69 -0.16
CA PRO A 10 5.37 15.15 -0.18
C PRO A 10 4.00 15.81 -0.17
N GLU A 11 3.05 15.31 -0.95
CA GLU A 11 1.73 15.92 -1.07
C GLU A 11 0.94 15.83 0.23
N TYR A 12 1.08 14.76 1.00
CA TYR A 12 0.40 14.61 2.29
C TYR A 12 1.20 15.19 3.47
N GLY A 13 2.35 15.82 3.23
CA GLY A 13 3.19 16.39 4.29
C GLY A 13 3.75 15.33 5.24
N LEU A 14 4.00 14.12 4.73
CA LEU A 14 4.48 12.97 5.50
C LEU A 14 6.02 12.88 5.46
N GLU A 15 6.74 13.99 5.41
CA GLU A 15 8.20 14.03 5.22
C GLU A 15 8.98 13.32 6.34
N ASP A 16 8.38 13.21 7.53
CA ASP A 16 8.93 12.46 8.67
C ASP A 16 8.76 10.94 8.54
N TRP A 17 8.05 10.46 7.52
CA TRP A 17 7.79 9.05 7.28
C TRP A 17 8.72 8.48 6.23
N GLU A 18 9.31 7.33 6.53
CA GLU A 18 10.14 6.59 5.59
C GLU A 18 9.36 5.42 4.97
N VAL A 19 9.36 5.35 3.65
CA VAL A 19 8.81 4.21 2.92
C VAL A 19 9.90 3.16 2.78
N VAL A 20 9.79 2.08 3.54
CA VAL A 20 10.74 0.96 3.46
C VAL A 20 10.49 0.17 2.17
N GLU A 21 11.48 0.19 1.28
CA GLU A 21 11.44 -0.54 0.03
C GLU A 21 11.69 -2.05 0.25
N GLY A 22 10.89 -2.90 -0.39
CA GLY A 22 11.02 -4.35 -0.24
C GLY A 22 10.24 -5.13 -1.29
N SER A 23 10.27 -6.46 -1.16
CA SER A 23 9.46 -7.34 -2.01
C SER A 23 8.03 -7.50 -1.47
N SER A 24 7.09 -7.90 -2.33
CA SER A 24 5.71 -8.21 -1.91
C SER A 24 5.66 -9.27 -0.80
N ALA A 25 6.59 -10.24 -0.83
CA ALA A 25 6.71 -11.27 0.20
C ALA A 25 7.19 -10.69 1.54
N ALA A 26 8.20 -9.81 1.51
CA ALA A 26 8.71 -9.14 2.71
C ALA A 26 7.63 -8.24 3.35
N MET A 27 6.90 -7.46 2.54
CA MET A 27 5.79 -6.63 3.00
C MET A 27 4.70 -7.48 3.68
N THR A 28 4.36 -8.62 3.09
CA THR A 28 3.31 -9.48 3.65
C THR A 28 3.74 -10.20 4.92
N ALA A 29 5.01 -10.58 5.02
CA ALA A 29 5.57 -11.15 6.25
C ALA A 29 5.58 -10.12 7.40
N ALA A 30 5.93 -8.87 7.10
CA ALA A 30 5.86 -7.76 8.07
C ALA A 30 4.41 -7.48 8.50
N LEU A 31 3.47 -7.42 7.54
CA LEU A 31 2.04 -7.30 7.80
C LEU A 31 1.54 -8.40 8.73
N LYS A 32 1.83 -9.66 8.41
CA LYS A 32 1.42 -10.80 9.23
C LYS A 32 1.96 -10.68 10.65
N LYS A 33 3.25 -10.36 10.80
CA LYS A 33 3.89 -10.24 12.11
C LYS A 33 3.27 -9.14 12.97
N ALA A 34 2.98 -7.98 12.37
CA ALA A 34 2.34 -6.87 13.08
C ALA A 34 0.88 -7.20 13.41
N TYR A 35 0.15 -7.83 12.49
CA TYR A 35 -1.22 -8.28 12.70
C TYR A 35 -1.34 -9.29 13.85
N ASP A 36 -0.48 -10.30 13.87
CA ASP A 36 -0.43 -11.32 14.93
C ASP A 36 -0.07 -10.72 16.32
N LYS A 37 0.56 -9.53 16.33
CA LYS A 37 0.95 -8.80 17.54
C LYS A 37 0.02 -7.63 17.89
N GLU A 38 -1.01 -7.39 17.09
CA GLU A 38 -1.89 -6.23 17.21
C GLU A 38 -1.14 -4.88 17.18
N GLU A 39 0.00 -4.85 16.47
CA GLU A 39 0.81 -3.65 16.29
C GLU A 39 0.31 -2.84 15.07
N PRO A 40 0.26 -1.50 15.16
CA PRO A 40 -0.14 -0.66 14.04
C PRO A 40 0.88 -0.78 12.90
N ILE A 41 0.40 -1.07 11.70
CA ILE A 41 1.21 -1.12 10.48
C ILE A 41 0.48 -0.49 9.30
N ILE A 42 1.22 0.27 8.50
CA ILE A 42 0.74 0.83 7.23
C ILE A 42 1.52 0.15 6.11
N VAL A 43 0.81 -0.39 5.13
CA VAL A 43 1.42 -1.08 3.99
C VAL A 43 0.88 -0.52 2.69
N THR A 44 1.74 -0.46 1.67
CA THR A 44 1.28 -0.16 0.31
C THR A 44 0.52 -1.37 -0.24
N GLY A 45 -0.71 -1.16 -0.71
CA GLY A 45 -1.59 -2.23 -1.16
C GLY A 45 -2.45 -1.84 -2.35
N TRP A 46 -2.74 -2.84 -3.17
CA TRP A 46 -3.56 -2.73 -4.37
C TRP A 46 -4.68 -3.77 -4.33
N SER A 47 -5.75 -3.52 -5.06
CA SER A 47 -6.85 -4.47 -5.26
C SER A 47 -6.97 -4.86 -6.74
N PRO A 48 -7.28 -6.13 -7.07
CA PRO A 48 -7.56 -7.24 -6.15
C PRO A 48 -6.27 -7.89 -5.59
N HIS A 49 -6.23 -8.13 -4.27
CA HIS A 49 -5.14 -8.89 -3.63
C HIS A 49 -5.67 -9.74 -2.47
N TRP A 50 -5.15 -10.97 -2.34
CA TRP A 50 -5.62 -11.96 -1.34
C TRP A 50 -5.52 -11.48 0.11
N LYS A 51 -4.58 -10.56 0.40
CA LYS A 51 -4.37 -10.00 1.74
C LYS A 51 -5.61 -9.36 2.35
N PHE A 52 -6.48 -8.76 1.54
CA PHE A 52 -7.74 -8.16 2.01
C PHE A 52 -8.79 -9.20 2.41
N ALA A 53 -8.64 -10.45 1.95
CA ALA A 53 -9.49 -11.56 2.38
C ALA A 53 -8.90 -12.28 3.61
N SER A 54 -7.57 -12.29 3.77
CA SER A 54 -6.90 -12.97 4.88
C SER A 54 -6.72 -12.11 6.13
N PHE A 55 -6.71 -10.79 5.99
CA PHE A 55 -6.53 -9.83 7.08
C PHE A 55 -7.64 -8.79 7.03
N ASP A 56 -8.09 -8.35 8.20
CA ASP A 56 -9.01 -7.22 8.32
C ASP A 56 -8.25 -5.91 8.08
N LEU A 57 -8.23 -5.46 6.82
CA LEU A 57 -7.51 -4.27 6.38
C LEU A 57 -8.51 -3.22 5.88
N LYS A 58 -8.25 -1.96 6.24
CA LYS A 58 -8.96 -0.80 5.72
C LYS A 58 -8.07 0.01 4.78
N TYR A 59 -8.66 0.55 3.73
CA TYR A 59 -8.01 1.59 2.95
C TYR A 59 -8.06 2.91 3.73
N LEU A 60 -6.96 3.65 3.69
CA LEU A 60 -6.93 5.03 4.16
C LEU A 60 -7.55 5.92 3.08
N GLU A 61 -8.26 6.96 3.50
CA GLU A 61 -8.85 7.92 2.57
C GLU A 61 -7.74 8.65 1.79
N ASP A 62 -7.92 8.75 0.47
CA ASP A 62 -7.03 9.51 -0.43
C ASP A 62 -7.78 10.75 -0.95
N PRO A 63 -7.94 11.81 -0.13
CA PRO A 63 -8.71 13.00 -0.52
C PRO A 63 -8.12 13.76 -1.71
N LYS A 64 -6.81 13.63 -1.96
CA LYS A 64 -6.14 14.20 -3.14
C LYS A 64 -6.23 13.30 -4.38
N GLY A 65 -6.66 12.05 -4.22
CA GLY A 65 -6.80 11.10 -5.34
C GLY A 65 -5.48 10.78 -6.04
N ILE A 66 -4.35 10.81 -5.32
CA ILE A 66 -3.00 10.61 -5.91
C ILE A 66 -2.82 9.17 -6.37
N TYR A 67 -3.42 8.21 -5.67
CA TYR A 67 -3.44 6.81 -6.08
C TYR A 67 -4.42 6.55 -7.24
N GLY A 68 -5.15 7.56 -7.69
CA GLY A 68 -6.10 7.46 -8.78
C GLY A 68 -7.48 6.91 -8.36
N GLY A 69 -8.30 6.63 -9.37
CA GLY A 69 -9.66 6.13 -9.22
C GLY A 69 -9.77 4.65 -9.58
N ALA A 70 -10.70 4.31 -10.47
CA ALA A 70 -10.81 2.97 -11.00
C ALA A 70 -9.53 2.59 -11.77
N GLU A 71 -8.85 1.54 -11.32
CA GLU A 71 -7.69 0.97 -12.03
C GLU A 71 -8.16 -0.17 -12.94
N ASP A 72 -7.72 -0.14 -14.20
CA ASP A 72 -8.02 -1.18 -15.19
C ASP A 72 -6.84 -2.15 -15.36
N VAL A 73 -7.11 -3.43 -15.19
CA VAL A 73 -6.14 -4.50 -15.51
C VAL A 73 -6.18 -4.77 -17.01
N ASN A 74 -5.16 -4.30 -17.71
CA ASN A 74 -5.06 -4.40 -19.16
C ASN A 74 -4.11 -5.54 -19.58
N THR A 75 -4.52 -6.36 -20.55
CA THR A 75 -3.64 -7.35 -21.18
C THR A 75 -3.01 -6.74 -22.43
N VAL A 76 -1.69 -6.60 -22.46
CA VAL A 76 -0.96 -6.10 -23.63
C VAL A 76 -0.35 -7.28 -24.38
N VAL A 77 -0.64 -7.40 -25.67
CA VAL A 77 -0.05 -8.39 -26.58
C VAL A 77 0.84 -7.69 -27.59
N ARG A 78 1.91 -8.36 -28.02
CA ARG A 78 2.86 -7.86 -29.03
C ARG A 78 2.45 -8.27 -30.45
#